data_AF-A0AAN9TCZ7-F1
#
_entry.id   AF-A0AAN9TCZ7-F1
#
_cell.length_a   1.000
_cell.length_b   1.000
_cell.length_c   1.000
_cell.angle_alpha   90.00
_cell.angle_beta   90.00
_cell.angle_gamma   90.00
#
_symmetry.space_group_name_H-M   'P 1'
#
loop_
_entity.id
_entity.type
_entity.pdbx_description
1 polymer ?
#
loop_
_entity_poly.entity_id
_entity_poly.type
_entity_poly.pdbx_seq_one_letter_code
_entity_poly.pdbx_strand_id
1 'polypeptide(L)'
;MSRAAYGERTKKAFLDMLLDASEKDNHSLSVQDIREEVDTFMFEGHDTTSAALGWVIFSVGNHPDVQQKIYEELDEIFGNSDRPPNNNDLARMKYLECVLKEAMRLFPPVPVLSRRLVVDTKMGDYNLPENTTVLIHVHHIHRSAKYFPNPEQFNPANFSSYRESHLNPYGYIPFSAGPRNCIGQKFAMIEEKILLSAFFRKFAVDSVEKMENIISAPDTILRATNGIFVVLSASAHINKPITYKFLEPWLGTGLITSSGSLWHHRRQILTPAFHFSTLEKFFDPIVENSRLMVRMLESEIDSPKFDLVPFITDCSLHNICETAMGVKMSETSEVKKKYLENVQTFLESVYYRTMNPFIHLDAMYKLTNTYKKTKQAVEEMHEVAMTVIEKRIIERKRRHQTEKDTTIKAAESVYSRQKEFLDILLDVSESSERPLTMEEIRNEVDTFLFAGHDTVSIALSMVLYFLGLYPDIQKKVHAEVDQLLGDADAPANSKVLLKFNYLECVIKESMRLHPVAPMIMRIVGEDMTIGI
;
A
#
# COMPACT_ATOMS: atom_id res chain seq x y z
N MET A 1 -33.49 45.28 -15.62
CA MET A 1 -32.60 44.87 -16.72
C MET A 1 -32.45 43.37 -16.67
N SER A 2 -32.65 42.74 -17.82
CA SER A 2 -32.93 41.31 -18.00
C SER A 2 -31.67 40.46 -17.86
N ARG A 3 -31.83 39.25 -17.31
CA ARG A 3 -30.81 38.20 -17.17
C ARG A 3 -30.73 37.35 -18.45
N ALA A 4 -30.79 37.99 -19.61
CA ALA A 4 -30.66 37.35 -20.92
C ALA A 4 -29.41 37.86 -21.62
N ALA A 5 -28.26 37.23 -21.37
CA ALA A 5 -27.07 37.31 -22.23
C ALA A 5 -25.95 36.36 -21.76
N TYR A 6 -26.24 35.07 -21.58
CA TYR A 6 -25.29 33.96 -21.77
C TYR A 6 -26.14 32.69 -21.73
N GLY A 7 -26.27 32.00 -22.86
CA GLY A 7 -27.12 30.81 -22.97
C GLY A 7 -26.53 29.65 -22.17
N GLU A 8 -26.93 29.49 -20.91
CA GLU A 8 -26.88 28.20 -20.25
C GLU A 8 -27.86 27.28 -20.99
N ARG A 9 -27.34 26.37 -21.82
CA ARG A 9 -28.12 25.20 -22.23
C ARG A 9 -28.41 24.43 -20.95
N THR A 10 -29.61 24.55 -20.41
CA THR A 10 -30.13 23.65 -19.39
C THR A 10 -29.98 22.23 -19.91
N LYS A 11 -29.19 21.40 -19.21
CA LYS A 11 -29.03 19.98 -19.55
C LYS A 11 -30.42 19.34 -19.43
N LYS A 12 -30.95 18.85 -20.55
CA LYS A 12 -32.23 18.15 -20.59
C LYS A 12 -32.10 16.78 -19.91
N ALA A 13 -33.08 16.40 -19.12
CA ALA A 13 -33.18 15.04 -18.62
C ALA A 13 -33.53 14.08 -19.76
N PHE A 14 -33.30 12.78 -19.56
CA PHE A 14 -33.64 11.77 -20.58
C PHE A 14 -35.13 11.82 -20.95
N LEU A 15 -36.02 11.98 -19.97
CA LEU A 15 -37.46 12.12 -20.20
C LEU A 15 -37.80 13.36 -21.05
N ASP A 16 -37.11 14.49 -20.82
CA ASP A 16 -37.30 15.69 -21.65
C ASP A 16 -36.92 15.44 -23.12
N MET A 17 -35.90 14.59 -23.36
CA MET A 17 -35.50 14.22 -24.72
C MET A 17 -36.55 13.32 -25.40
N LEU A 18 -37.15 12.39 -24.67
CA LEU A 18 -38.24 11.55 -25.17
C LEU A 18 -39.50 12.37 -25.48
N LEU A 19 -39.83 13.32 -24.60
CA LEU A 19 -40.95 14.25 -24.79
C LEU A 19 -40.71 15.17 -26.00
N ASP A 20 -39.52 15.75 -26.13
CA ASP A 20 -39.13 16.56 -27.30
C ASP A 20 -39.26 15.77 -28.62
N ALA A 21 -38.86 14.49 -28.61
CA ALA A 21 -38.90 13.61 -29.79
C ALA A 21 -40.34 13.27 -30.17
N SER A 22 -41.22 13.06 -29.19
CA SER A 22 -42.66 12.89 -29.39
C SER A 22 -43.31 14.11 -30.04
N GLU A 23 -42.87 15.31 -29.68
CA GLU A 23 -43.42 16.57 -30.19
C GLU A 23 -42.93 16.98 -31.59
N LYS A 24 -41.77 16.50 -32.04
CA LYS A 24 -41.07 17.02 -33.25
C LYS A 24 -41.14 16.16 -34.50
N ASP A 25 -41.27 14.84 -34.39
CA ASP A 25 -41.18 13.95 -35.56
C ASP A 25 -42.55 13.41 -36.01
N ASN A 26 -42.75 13.34 -37.34
CA ASN A 26 -43.92 12.75 -38.02
C ASN A 26 -44.07 11.22 -37.79
N HIS A 27 -43.21 10.61 -36.97
CA HIS A 27 -43.30 9.27 -36.41
C HIS A 27 -43.21 9.39 -34.88
N SER A 28 -44.20 10.05 -34.28
CA SER A 28 -44.17 10.45 -32.86
C SER A 28 -44.18 9.23 -31.95
N LEU A 29 -43.23 9.15 -31.01
CA LEU A 29 -43.31 8.27 -29.84
C LEU A 29 -44.64 8.55 -29.12
N SER A 30 -45.50 7.55 -29.01
CA SER A 30 -46.72 7.68 -28.23
C SER A 30 -46.40 7.78 -26.74
N VAL A 31 -47.35 8.27 -25.94
CA VAL A 31 -47.21 8.27 -24.47
C VAL A 31 -46.95 6.85 -23.93
N GLN A 32 -47.51 5.83 -24.60
CA GLN A 32 -47.26 4.44 -24.26
C GLN A 32 -45.81 4.04 -24.56
N ASP A 33 -45.26 4.43 -25.71
CA ASP A 33 -43.86 4.16 -26.05
C ASP A 33 -42.91 4.86 -25.06
N ILE A 34 -43.18 6.12 -24.70
CA ILE A 34 -42.40 6.85 -23.68
C ILE A 34 -42.47 6.12 -22.34
N ARG A 35 -43.66 5.66 -21.93
CA ARG A 35 -43.83 4.91 -20.68
C ARG A 35 -43.04 3.60 -20.71
N GLU A 36 -43.09 2.85 -21.81
CA GLU A 36 -42.37 1.58 -21.97
C GLU A 36 -40.84 1.78 -21.94
N GLU A 37 -40.34 2.85 -22.56
CA GLU A 37 -38.92 3.23 -22.46
C GLU A 37 -38.55 3.63 -21.03
N VAL A 38 -39.38 4.42 -20.34
CA VAL A 38 -39.15 4.78 -18.93
C VAL A 38 -39.16 3.53 -18.03
N ASP A 39 -40.14 2.63 -18.19
CA ASP A 39 -40.25 1.38 -17.44
C ASP A 39 -38.99 0.52 -17.66
N THR A 40 -38.48 0.45 -18.89
CA THR A 40 -37.24 -0.26 -19.24
C THR A 40 -36.03 0.34 -18.54
N PHE A 41 -35.82 1.66 -18.61
CA PHE A 41 -34.69 2.32 -17.95
C PHE A 41 -34.74 2.20 -16.42
N MET A 42 -35.93 2.28 -15.82
CA MET A 42 -36.11 2.11 -14.37
C MET A 42 -35.76 0.69 -13.93
N PHE A 43 -36.24 -0.33 -14.65
CA PHE A 43 -35.96 -1.72 -14.33
C PHE A 43 -34.48 -2.09 -14.56
N GLU A 44 -33.96 -1.82 -15.75
CA GLU A 44 -32.60 -2.21 -16.14
C GLU A 44 -31.53 -1.46 -15.34
N GLY A 45 -31.77 -0.18 -15.02
CA GLY A 45 -30.81 0.69 -14.32
C GLY A 45 -30.77 0.47 -12.80
N HIS A 46 -31.90 0.18 -12.15
CA HIS A 46 -31.96 0.07 -10.69
C HIS A 46 -31.41 -1.27 -10.18
N ASP A 47 -31.96 -2.37 -10.68
CA ASP A 47 -31.76 -3.69 -10.09
C ASP A 47 -30.35 -4.25 -10.35
N THR A 48 -29.76 -3.92 -11.51
CA THR A 48 -28.42 -4.38 -11.89
C THR A 48 -27.33 -3.62 -11.15
N THR A 49 -27.44 -2.29 -11.09
CA THR A 49 -26.51 -1.40 -10.37
C THR A 49 -26.50 -1.70 -8.87
N SER A 50 -27.69 -1.88 -8.26
CA SER A 50 -27.80 -2.23 -6.84
C SER A 50 -27.13 -3.57 -6.52
N ALA A 51 -27.29 -4.56 -7.40
CA ALA A 51 -26.62 -5.85 -7.27
C ALA A 51 -25.10 -5.71 -7.39
N ALA A 52 -24.60 -4.96 -8.38
CA ALA A 52 -23.17 -4.70 -8.56
C ALA A 52 -22.55 -4.05 -7.31
N LEU A 53 -23.18 -3.00 -6.77
CA LEU A 53 -22.73 -2.32 -5.55
C LEU A 53 -22.68 -3.28 -4.35
N GLY A 54 -23.72 -4.10 -4.17
CA GLY A 54 -23.76 -5.11 -3.12
C GLY A 54 -22.59 -6.08 -3.23
N TRP A 55 -22.32 -6.60 -4.43
CA TRP A 55 -21.19 -7.51 -4.66
C TRP A 55 -19.83 -6.86 -4.47
N VAL A 56 -19.67 -5.57 -4.81
CA VAL A 56 -18.45 -4.82 -4.49
C VAL A 56 -18.24 -4.74 -2.99
N ILE A 57 -19.25 -4.29 -2.24
CA ILE A 57 -19.16 -4.15 -0.77
C ILE A 57 -18.87 -5.50 -0.12
N PHE A 58 -19.55 -6.57 -0.54
CA PHE A 58 -19.31 -7.94 -0.09
C PHE A 58 -17.88 -8.40 -0.36
N SER A 59 -17.39 -8.20 -1.59
CA SER A 59 -16.06 -8.62 -2.00
C SER A 59 -14.98 -7.84 -1.22
N VAL A 60 -15.14 -6.53 -1.07
CA VAL A 60 -14.21 -5.68 -0.31
C VAL A 60 -14.22 -6.06 1.17
N GLY A 61 -15.38 -6.35 1.76
CA GLY A 61 -15.48 -6.80 3.16
C GLY A 61 -14.86 -8.17 3.44
N ASN A 62 -14.55 -8.95 2.39
CA ASN A 62 -13.77 -10.19 2.48
C ASN A 62 -12.25 -9.96 2.28
N HIS A 63 -11.82 -8.75 1.91
CA HIS A 63 -10.43 -8.46 1.51
C HIS A 63 -9.93 -7.14 2.12
N PRO A 64 -9.45 -7.16 3.38
CA PRO A 64 -8.98 -5.96 4.08
C PRO A 64 -7.86 -5.21 3.35
N ASP A 65 -7.00 -5.91 2.62
CA ASP A 65 -5.91 -5.30 1.84
C ASP A 65 -6.42 -4.53 0.62
N VAL A 66 -7.52 -4.98 0.00
CA VAL A 66 -8.19 -4.27 -1.08
C VAL A 66 -8.90 -3.04 -0.54
N GLN A 67 -9.62 -3.19 0.58
CA GLN A 67 -10.28 -2.09 1.27
C GLN A 67 -9.30 -0.96 1.62
N GLN A 68 -8.13 -1.32 2.16
CA GLN A 68 -7.08 -0.37 2.50
C GLN A 68 -6.60 0.43 1.27
N LYS A 69 -6.40 -0.23 0.12
CA LYS A 69 -6.00 0.44 -1.13
C LYS A 69 -7.09 1.36 -1.70
N ILE A 70 -8.37 1.01 -1.52
CA ILE A 70 -9.49 1.90 -1.88
C ILE A 70 -9.46 3.14 -0.99
N TYR A 71 -9.31 2.96 0.32
CA TYR A 71 -9.19 4.08 1.26
C TYR A 71 -8.01 5.00 0.88
N GLU A 72 -6.86 4.43 0.57
CA GLU A 72 -5.66 5.17 0.13
C GLU A 72 -5.92 5.99 -1.14
N GLU A 73 -6.53 5.40 -2.17
CA GLU A 73 -6.88 6.11 -3.39
C GLU A 73 -7.84 7.28 -3.11
N LEU A 74 -8.85 7.06 -2.26
CA LEU A 74 -9.84 8.07 -1.94
C LEU A 74 -9.24 9.20 -1.06
N ASP A 75 -8.37 8.87 -0.10
CA ASP A 75 -7.64 9.87 0.70
C ASP A 75 -6.72 10.73 -0.17
N GLU A 76 -6.06 10.15 -1.19
CA GLU A 76 -5.24 10.90 -2.15
C GLU A 76 -6.07 11.89 -3.00
N ILE A 77 -7.32 11.55 -3.28
CA ILE A 77 -8.22 12.37 -4.11
C ILE A 77 -8.92 13.45 -3.30
N PHE A 78 -9.37 13.12 -2.08
CA PHE A 78 -10.24 13.96 -1.27
C PHE A 78 -9.59 14.51 0.01
N GLY A 79 -8.61 13.80 0.57
CA GLY A 79 -8.06 14.07 1.90
C GLY A 79 -9.17 14.25 2.94
N ASN A 80 -9.06 15.30 3.75
CA ASN A 80 -10.06 15.66 4.76
C ASN A 80 -11.30 16.40 4.19
N SER A 81 -11.51 16.45 2.87
CA SER A 81 -12.57 17.25 2.26
C SER A 81 -13.86 16.45 2.05
N ASP A 82 -14.97 16.92 2.62
CA ASP A 82 -16.33 16.39 2.40
C ASP A 82 -17.00 16.83 1.08
N ARG A 83 -16.23 17.38 0.14
CA ARG A 83 -16.79 17.79 -1.15
C ARG A 83 -17.25 16.58 -1.99
N PRO A 84 -18.29 16.75 -2.83
CA PRO A 84 -18.66 15.78 -3.84
C PRO A 84 -17.54 15.56 -4.89
N PRO A 85 -17.45 14.34 -5.48
CA PRO A 85 -16.57 14.08 -6.62
C PRO A 85 -16.93 14.93 -7.85
N ASN A 86 -15.92 15.40 -8.58
CA ASN A 86 -16.04 15.98 -9.91
C ASN A 86 -15.45 15.03 -10.98
N ASN A 87 -15.58 15.39 -12.26
CA ASN A 87 -15.11 14.54 -13.36
C ASN A 87 -13.60 14.19 -13.31
N ASN A 88 -12.75 15.10 -12.81
CA ASN A 88 -11.32 14.83 -12.69
C ASN A 88 -11.05 13.80 -11.57
N ASP A 89 -11.81 13.84 -10.48
CA ASP A 89 -11.71 12.84 -9.40
C ASP A 89 -12.13 11.46 -9.91
N LEU A 90 -13.23 11.39 -10.66
CA LEU A 90 -13.70 10.12 -11.24
C LEU A 90 -12.66 9.51 -12.18
N ALA A 91 -11.90 10.32 -12.91
CA ALA A 91 -10.80 9.83 -13.75
C ALA A 91 -9.57 9.34 -12.95
N ARG A 92 -9.43 9.80 -11.69
CA ARG A 92 -8.35 9.38 -10.77
C ARG A 92 -8.69 8.11 -9.98
N MET A 93 -9.96 7.80 -9.76
CA MET A 93 -10.45 6.57 -9.08
C MET A 93 -10.21 5.30 -9.94
N LYS A 94 -8.96 4.96 -10.22
CA LYS A 94 -8.56 3.86 -11.12
C LYS A 94 -8.60 2.52 -10.41
N TYR A 95 -8.14 2.46 -9.17
CA TYR A 95 -8.12 1.25 -8.36
C TYR A 95 -9.54 0.85 -7.94
N LEU A 96 -10.36 1.80 -7.49
CA LEU A 96 -11.79 1.56 -7.22
C LEU A 96 -12.50 1.02 -8.47
N GLU A 97 -12.17 1.53 -9.66
CA GLU A 97 -12.69 0.99 -10.92
C GLU A 97 -12.22 -0.45 -11.19
N CYS A 98 -10.96 -0.78 -10.89
CA CYS A 98 -10.46 -2.16 -10.99
C CYS A 98 -11.19 -3.11 -10.04
N VAL A 99 -11.45 -2.67 -8.81
CA VAL A 99 -12.22 -3.42 -7.80
C VAL A 99 -13.64 -3.67 -8.29
N LEU A 100 -14.28 -2.62 -8.82
CA LEU A 100 -15.63 -2.70 -9.36
C LEU A 100 -15.72 -3.67 -10.54
N LYS A 101 -14.74 -3.62 -11.45
CA LYS A 101 -14.67 -4.58 -12.57
C LYS A 101 -14.43 -6.01 -12.10
N GLU A 102 -13.57 -6.22 -11.11
CA GLU A 102 -13.32 -7.55 -10.54
C GLU A 102 -14.54 -8.12 -9.81
N ALA A 103 -15.29 -7.27 -9.10
CA ALA A 103 -16.54 -7.68 -8.49
C ALA A 103 -17.57 -8.11 -9.54
N MET A 104 -17.72 -7.36 -10.63
CA MET A 104 -18.60 -7.76 -11.74
C MET A 104 -18.08 -8.95 -12.55
N ARG A 105 -16.77 -9.24 -12.51
CA ARG A 105 -16.19 -10.45 -13.12
C ARG A 105 -16.65 -11.70 -12.37
N LEU A 106 -16.55 -11.68 -11.05
CA LEU A 106 -17.00 -12.79 -10.21
C LEU A 106 -18.52 -12.80 -10.07
N PHE A 107 -19.15 -11.65 -9.92
CA PHE A 107 -20.57 -11.56 -9.68
C PHE A 107 -21.23 -10.65 -10.73
N PRO A 108 -21.28 -11.07 -12.01
CA PRO A 108 -21.91 -10.27 -13.05
C PRO A 108 -23.42 -10.15 -12.76
N PRO A 109 -23.98 -8.93 -12.68
CA PRO A 109 -25.41 -8.75 -12.42
C PRO A 109 -26.28 -9.52 -13.40
N VAL A 110 -25.87 -9.62 -14.67
CA VAL A 110 -26.54 -10.44 -15.69
C VAL A 110 -25.64 -11.63 -16.06
N PRO A 111 -25.83 -12.81 -15.45
CA PRO A 111 -24.91 -13.94 -15.60
C PRO A 111 -25.07 -14.72 -16.92
N VAL A 112 -26.24 -14.61 -17.58
CA VAL A 112 -26.56 -15.27 -18.84
C VAL A 112 -27.29 -14.32 -19.79
N LEU A 113 -26.84 -14.23 -21.04
CA LEU A 113 -27.52 -13.50 -22.11
C LEU A 113 -28.14 -14.48 -23.10
N SER A 114 -29.29 -14.14 -23.68
CA SER A 114 -29.96 -14.98 -24.69
C SER A 114 -30.06 -14.26 -26.03
N ARG A 115 -29.88 -15.00 -27.13
CA ARG A 115 -30.05 -14.53 -28.51
C ARG A 115 -30.79 -15.58 -29.32
N ARG A 116 -31.85 -15.20 -30.03
CA ARG A 116 -32.49 -16.06 -31.04
C ARG A 116 -31.90 -15.75 -32.40
N LEU A 117 -31.44 -16.78 -33.10
CA LEU A 117 -30.97 -16.66 -34.48
C LEU A 117 -32.15 -16.40 -35.41
N VAL A 118 -32.00 -15.42 -36.30
CA VAL A 118 -33.01 -15.06 -37.32
C VAL A 118 -32.65 -15.58 -38.71
N VAL A 119 -31.48 -16.17 -38.86
CA VAL A 119 -30.98 -16.84 -40.06
C VAL A 119 -30.03 -17.96 -39.64
N ASP A 120 -29.85 -18.96 -40.50
CA ASP A 120 -28.79 -19.95 -40.34
C ASP A 120 -27.43 -19.24 -40.19
N THR A 121 -26.72 -19.54 -39.10
CA THR A 121 -25.51 -18.83 -38.70
C THR A 121 -24.37 -19.82 -38.49
N LYS A 122 -23.23 -19.60 -39.14
CA LYS A 122 -22.01 -20.37 -38.89
C LYS A 122 -21.24 -19.79 -37.70
N MET A 123 -20.98 -20.61 -36.68
CA MET A 123 -20.21 -20.25 -35.48
C MET A 123 -19.03 -21.23 -35.32
N GLY A 124 -17.83 -20.78 -35.73
CA GLY A 124 -16.67 -21.67 -35.84
C GLY A 124 -16.93 -22.78 -36.86
N ASP A 125 -16.80 -24.03 -36.42
CA ASP A 125 -17.05 -25.21 -37.25
C ASP A 125 -18.52 -25.68 -37.25
N TYR A 126 -19.38 -25.02 -36.46
CA TYR A 126 -20.79 -25.40 -36.31
C TYR A 126 -21.70 -24.54 -37.18
N ASN A 127 -22.70 -25.16 -37.80
CA ASN A 127 -23.81 -24.47 -38.46
C ASN A 127 -25.02 -24.52 -37.53
N LEU A 128 -25.46 -23.35 -37.07
CA LEU A 128 -26.59 -23.20 -36.16
C LEU A 128 -27.83 -22.79 -36.99
N PRO A 129 -28.93 -23.56 -36.95
CA PRO A 129 -30.14 -23.22 -37.68
C PRO A 129 -30.80 -21.91 -37.20
N GLU A 130 -31.53 -21.25 -38.10
CA GLU A 130 -32.52 -20.23 -37.75
C GLU A 130 -33.45 -20.73 -36.62
N ASN A 131 -33.94 -19.80 -35.80
CA ASN A 131 -34.79 -20.06 -34.62
C ASN A 131 -34.10 -20.80 -33.47
N THR A 132 -32.79 -21.06 -33.56
CA THR A 132 -32.01 -21.54 -32.41
C THR A 132 -31.82 -20.42 -31.39
N THR A 133 -32.06 -20.73 -30.10
CA THR A 133 -31.72 -19.84 -28.98
C THR A 133 -30.32 -20.16 -28.47
N VAL A 134 -29.42 -19.18 -28.54
CA VAL A 134 -28.05 -19.26 -28.03
C VAL A 134 -27.98 -18.57 -26.68
N LEU A 135 -27.52 -19.31 -25.67
CA LEU A 135 -27.25 -18.79 -24.33
C LEU A 135 -25.76 -18.51 -24.17
N ILE A 136 -25.43 -17.27 -23.81
CA ILE A 136 -24.07 -16.81 -23.57
C ILE A 136 -23.88 -16.72 -22.06
N HIS A 137 -23.15 -17.67 -21.49
CA HIS A 137 -22.88 -17.73 -20.05
C HIS A 137 -21.75 -16.77 -19.66
N VAL A 138 -22.09 -15.50 -19.42
CA VAL A 138 -21.18 -14.44 -18.98
C VAL A 138 -20.39 -14.87 -17.74
N HIS A 139 -21.09 -15.46 -16.75
CA HIS A 139 -20.50 -15.94 -15.50
C HIS A 139 -19.33 -16.93 -15.72
N HIS A 140 -19.44 -17.82 -16.71
CA HIS A 140 -18.38 -18.78 -17.05
C HIS A 140 -17.27 -18.16 -17.90
N ILE A 141 -17.61 -17.26 -18.82
CA ILE A 141 -16.62 -16.53 -19.62
C ILE A 141 -15.68 -15.74 -18.70
N HIS A 142 -16.24 -15.04 -17.71
CA HIS A 142 -15.51 -14.23 -16.76
C HIS A 142 -14.66 -15.05 -15.76
N ARG A 143 -14.90 -16.36 -15.66
CA ARG A 143 -14.11 -17.33 -14.88
C ARG A 143 -13.26 -18.25 -15.76
N SER A 144 -13.11 -17.93 -17.04
CA SER A 144 -12.27 -18.75 -17.90
C SER A 144 -10.80 -18.54 -17.54
N ALA A 145 -10.11 -19.63 -17.15
CA ALA A 145 -8.66 -19.63 -16.93
C ALA A 145 -7.86 -19.21 -18.18
N LYS A 146 -8.48 -19.25 -19.36
CA LYS A 146 -7.93 -18.71 -20.62
C LYS A 146 -7.69 -17.20 -20.56
N TYR A 147 -8.55 -16.47 -19.86
CA TYR A 147 -8.50 -15.00 -19.78
C TYR A 147 -8.05 -14.52 -18.39
N PHE A 148 -8.36 -15.26 -17.33
CA PHE A 148 -8.08 -14.89 -15.94
C PHE A 148 -7.33 -16.00 -15.21
N PRO A 149 -6.03 -15.83 -14.90
CA PRO A 149 -5.30 -16.72 -14.00
C PRO A 149 -5.96 -16.74 -12.61
N ASN A 150 -6.11 -17.92 -12.00
CA ASN A 150 -6.81 -18.12 -10.73
C ASN A 150 -8.25 -17.52 -10.74
N PRO A 151 -9.13 -17.99 -11.63
CA PRO A 151 -10.38 -17.31 -11.94
C PRO A 151 -11.39 -17.22 -10.79
N GLU A 152 -11.24 -18.02 -9.74
CA GLU A 152 -12.13 -17.96 -8.56
C GLU A 152 -11.63 -16.98 -7.49
N GLN A 153 -10.41 -16.45 -7.60
CA GLN A 153 -9.87 -15.49 -6.64
C GLN A 153 -10.29 -14.06 -7.01
N PHE A 154 -10.66 -13.27 -6.02
CA PHE A 154 -10.92 -11.84 -6.18
C PHE A 154 -9.58 -11.09 -6.28
N ASN A 155 -9.24 -10.62 -7.48
CA ASN A 155 -7.98 -9.93 -7.74
C ASN A 155 -8.14 -8.70 -8.66
N PRO A 156 -8.25 -7.48 -8.08
CA PRO A 156 -8.37 -6.24 -8.85
C PRO A 156 -7.23 -6.02 -9.88
N ALA A 157 -6.05 -6.61 -9.69
CA ALA A 157 -4.93 -6.46 -10.62
C ALA A 157 -5.20 -7.04 -12.03
N ASN A 158 -6.23 -7.89 -12.17
CA ASN A 158 -6.72 -8.36 -13.47
C ASN A 158 -7.12 -7.21 -14.40
N PHE A 159 -7.56 -6.08 -13.83
CA PHE A 159 -8.01 -4.89 -14.55
C PHE A 159 -7.01 -3.73 -14.50
N SER A 160 -5.76 -4.00 -14.14
CA SER A 160 -4.68 -3.04 -14.34
C SER A 160 -4.57 -2.65 -15.83
N SER A 161 -4.18 -1.40 -16.11
CA SER A 161 -4.12 -0.86 -17.49
C SER A 161 -3.35 -1.76 -18.47
N TYR A 162 -2.25 -2.37 -18.00
CA TYR A 162 -1.47 -3.30 -18.79
C TYR A 162 -2.26 -4.57 -19.15
N ARG A 163 -2.86 -5.25 -18.16
CA ARG A 163 -3.62 -6.48 -18.42
C ARG A 163 -4.88 -6.23 -19.23
N GLU A 164 -5.59 -5.14 -18.94
CA GLU A 164 -6.83 -4.78 -19.65
C GLU A 164 -6.57 -4.57 -21.15
N SER A 165 -5.45 -3.93 -21.52
CA SER A 165 -5.08 -3.74 -22.94
C SER A 165 -4.74 -5.03 -23.68
N HIS A 166 -4.48 -6.12 -22.97
CA HIS A 166 -4.17 -7.44 -23.55
C HIS A 166 -5.33 -8.43 -23.38
N LEU A 167 -6.46 -8.03 -22.78
CA LEU A 167 -7.62 -8.87 -22.62
C LEU A 167 -8.38 -8.98 -23.94
N ASN A 168 -8.92 -10.17 -24.24
CA ASN A 168 -9.84 -10.31 -25.36
C ASN A 168 -11.09 -9.43 -25.12
N PRO A 169 -11.56 -8.64 -26.11
CA PRO A 169 -12.74 -7.79 -25.95
C PRO A 169 -14.04 -8.54 -25.58
N TYR A 170 -14.11 -9.84 -25.85
CA TYR A 170 -15.22 -10.72 -25.46
C TYR A 170 -14.91 -11.60 -24.23
N GLY A 171 -13.72 -11.44 -23.62
CA GLY A 171 -13.32 -12.12 -22.39
C GLY A 171 -13.88 -11.47 -21.12
N TYR A 172 -14.29 -10.19 -21.20
CA TYR A 172 -14.95 -9.47 -20.13
C TYR A 172 -16.07 -8.59 -20.69
N ILE A 173 -17.30 -9.02 -20.45
CA ILE A 173 -18.54 -8.46 -21.02
C ILE A 173 -19.63 -8.21 -19.96
N PRO A 174 -19.34 -7.53 -18.84
CA PRO A 174 -20.32 -7.27 -17.76
C PRO A 174 -21.53 -6.45 -18.25
N PHE A 175 -21.35 -5.67 -19.31
CA PHE A 175 -22.36 -4.82 -19.94
C PHE A 175 -22.76 -5.34 -21.33
N SER A 176 -22.63 -6.66 -21.58
CA SER A 176 -22.76 -7.27 -22.91
C SER A 176 -21.70 -6.71 -23.90
N ALA A 177 -21.76 -7.13 -25.17
CA ALA A 177 -20.85 -6.68 -26.23
C ALA A 177 -21.56 -6.57 -27.58
N GLY A 178 -20.91 -5.89 -28.53
CA GLY A 178 -21.43 -5.67 -29.88
C GLY A 178 -22.53 -4.60 -29.95
N PRO A 179 -23.32 -4.55 -31.05
CA PRO A 179 -24.32 -3.50 -31.28
C PRO A 179 -25.48 -3.44 -30.28
N ARG A 180 -25.61 -4.46 -29.42
CA ARG A 180 -26.62 -4.59 -28.36
C ARG A 180 -25.94 -4.67 -26.99
N ASN A 181 -24.83 -3.93 -26.81
CA ASN A 181 -24.25 -3.71 -25.49
C ASN A 181 -25.11 -2.70 -24.70
N CYS A 182 -24.89 -2.64 -23.39
CA CYS A 182 -25.66 -1.75 -22.52
C CYS A 182 -25.40 -0.27 -22.89
N ILE A 183 -26.47 0.44 -23.21
CA ILE A 183 -26.42 1.88 -23.50
C ILE A 183 -26.07 2.71 -22.26
N GLY A 184 -26.45 2.22 -21.07
CA GLY A 184 -26.24 2.87 -19.78
C GLY A 184 -24.87 2.63 -19.15
N GLN A 185 -23.96 1.86 -19.77
CA GLN A 185 -22.70 1.45 -19.16
C GLN A 185 -21.89 2.62 -18.58
N LYS A 186 -21.75 3.73 -19.33
CA LYS A 186 -20.98 4.90 -18.84
C LYS A 186 -21.66 5.59 -17.66
N PHE A 187 -22.99 5.61 -17.65
CA PHE A 187 -23.76 6.19 -16.55
C PHE A 187 -23.62 5.34 -15.28
N ALA A 188 -23.79 4.01 -15.40
CA ALA A 188 -23.63 3.07 -14.29
C ALA A 188 -22.25 3.17 -13.65
N MET A 189 -21.17 3.14 -14.44
CA MET A 189 -19.80 3.26 -13.91
C MET A 189 -19.56 4.59 -13.18
N ILE A 190 -20.17 5.70 -13.63
CA ILE A 190 -20.06 6.99 -12.95
C ILE A 190 -20.84 6.96 -11.63
N GLU A 191 -22.07 6.50 -11.67
CA GLU A 191 -22.95 6.39 -10.50
C GLU A 191 -22.33 5.51 -9.41
N GLU A 192 -21.87 4.32 -9.78
CA GLU A 192 -21.26 3.37 -8.86
C GLU A 192 -19.98 3.93 -8.21
N LYS A 193 -19.11 4.59 -9.00
CA LYS A 193 -17.89 5.22 -8.46
C LYS A 193 -18.22 6.35 -7.49
N ILE A 194 -19.22 7.19 -7.80
CA ILE A 194 -19.66 8.25 -6.89
C ILE A 194 -20.17 7.65 -5.58
N LEU A 195 -21.08 6.67 -5.65
CA LEU A 195 -21.69 6.03 -4.48
C LEU A 195 -20.65 5.31 -3.62
N LEU A 196 -19.79 4.49 -4.22
CA LEU A 196 -18.75 3.78 -3.49
C LEU A 196 -17.70 4.72 -2.91
N SER A 197 -17.35 5.80 -3.61
CA SER A 197 -16.43 6.81 -3.06
C SER A 197 -17.02 7.49 -1.82
N ALA A 198 -18.32 7.81 -1.83
CA ALA A 198 -19.00 8.38 -0.68
C ALA A 198 -19.10 7.37 0.48
N PHE A 199 -19.31 6.09 0.15
CA PHE A 199 -19.40 5.00 1.12
C PHE A 199 -18.05 4.72 1.82
N PHE A 200 -17.00 4.37 1.06
CA PHE A 200 -15.71 3.94 1.62
C PHE A 200 -14.91 5.06 2.29
N ARG A 201 -15.23 6.32 1.98
CA ARG A 201 -14.70 7.46 2.72
C ARG A 201 -15.21 7.56 4.16
N LYS A 202 -16.33 6.93 4.47
CA LYS A 202 -16.96 6.97 5.81
C LYS A 202 -16.97 5.63 6.52
N PHE A 203 -17.08 4.54 5.77
CA PHE A 203 -17.29 3.21 6.34
C PHE A 203 -16.21 2.22 5.91
N ALA A 204 -15.64 1.55 6.90
CA ALA A 204 -14.97 0.28 6.72
C ALA A 204 -16.01 -0.84 6.85
N VAL A 205 -15.85 -1.88 6.05
CA VAL A 205 -16.79 -2.99 5.97
C VAL A 205 -16.07 -4.31 6.22
N ASP A 206 -16.66 -5.15 7.06
CA ASP A 206 -16.28 -6.54 7.24
C ASP A 206 -17.46 -7.43 6.83
N SER A 207 -17.22 -8.43 5.98
CA SER A 207 -18.27 -9.36 5.61
C SER A 207 -18.46 -10.43 6.69
N VAL A 208 -19.72 -10.71 7.02
CA VAL A 208 -20.07 -11.77 7.98
C VAL A 208 -19.91 -13.15 7.36
N GLU A 209 -20.07 -13.25 6.03
CA GLU A 209 -19.96 -14.49 5.28
C GLU A 209 -18.70 -14.50 4.40
N LYS A 210 -18.05 -15.66 4.32
CA LYS A 210 -16.94 -15.85 3.39
C LYS A 210 -17.44 -15.98 1.96
N MET A 211 -16.65 -15.50 1.01
CA MET A 211 -16.94 -15.58 -0.43
C MET A 211 -17.24 -17.00 -0.94
N GLU A 212 -16.65 -18.03 -0.33
CA GLU A 212 -16.88 -19.45 -0.68
C GLU A 212 -18.24 -20.01 -0.22
N ASN A 213 -18.88 -19.35 0.74
CA ASN A 213 -20.13 -19.82 1.37
C ASN A 213 -21.38 -19.12 0.83
N ILE A 214 -21.21 -18.06 0.02
CA ILE A 214 -22.35 -17.30 -0.48
C ILE A 214 -23.08 -18.08 -1.57
N ILE A 215 -24.39 -18.27 -1.37
CA ILE A 215 -25.24 -18.95 -2.35
C ILE A 215 -25.89 -17.88 -3.23
N SER A 216 -25.51 -17.83 -4.50
CA SER A 216 -26.17 -16.96 -5.48
C SER A 216 -27.39 -17.65 -6.07
N ALA A 217 -28.54 -16.95 -6.08
CA ALA A 217 -29.78 -17.48 -6.64
C ALA A 217 -29.78 -17.36 -8.18
N PRO A 218 -30.33 -18.34 -8.92
CA PRO A 218 -30.52 -18.26 -10.36
C PRO A 218 -31.77 -17.46 -10.72
N ASP A 219 -31.83 -16.20 -10.27
CA ASP A 219 -32.84 -15.23 -10.73
C ASP A 219 -32.37 -14.56 -12.03
N THR A 220 -33.24 -13.74 -12.64
CA THR A 220 -32.91 -12.91 -13.83
C THR A 220 -31.65 -12.06 -13.61
N ILE A 221 -31.39 -11.67 -12.36
CA ILE A 221 -30.19 -10.94 -11.93
C ILE A 221 -29.50 -11.74 -10.83
N LEU A 222 -28.16 -11.79 -10.87
CA LEU A 222 -27.37 -12.49 -9.87
C LEU A 222 -27.44 -11.76 -8.52
N ARG A 223 -28.09 -12.39 -7.54
CA ARG A 223 -28.25 -11.87 -6.17
C ARG A 223 -27.85 -12.92 -5.14
N ALA A 224 -27.44 -12.46 -3.96
CA ALA A 224 -27.25 -13.32 -2.81
C ALA A 224 -28.61 -13.81 -2.32
N THR A 225 -28.79 -15.12 -2.21
CA THR A 225 -30.09 -15.75 -1.86
C THR A 225 -30.62 -15.26 -0.52
N ASN A 226 -29.73 -15.06 0.46
CA ASN A 226 -30.06 -14.65 1.82
C ASN A 226 -29.78 -13.16 2.07
N GLY A 227 -29.41 -12.40 1.03
CA GLY A 227 -28.88 -11.05 1.18
C GLY A 227 -27.37 -11.03 1.48
N ILE A 228 -26.84 -9.81 1.62
CA ILE A 228 -25.42 -9.55 1.90
C ILE A 228 -25.34 -8.97 3.31
N PHE A 229 -24.81 -9.75 4.25
CA PHE A 229 -24.63 -9.34 5.64
C PHE A 229 -23.21 -8.82 5.86
N VAL A 230 -23.12 -7.58 6.31
CA VAL A 230 -21.86 -6.91 6.60
C VAL A 230 -21.93 -6.17 7.93
N VAL A 231 -20.79 -6.04 8.60
CA VAL A 231 -20.60 -5.17 9.74
C VAL A 231 -19.93 -3.90 9.22
N LEU A 232 -20.53 -2.75 9.50
CA LEU A 232 -19.92 -1.47 9.24
C LEU A 232 -19.22 -0.99 10.50
N SER A 233 -17.95 -0.65 10.36
CA SER A 233 -17.27 0.24 11.27
C SER A 233 -17.05 1.56 10.57
N ALA A 234 -16.88 2.61 11.34
CA ALA A 234 -16.44 3.86 10.75
C ALA A 234 -15.03 3.64 10.18
N SER A 235 -14.73 4.19 8.99
CA SER A 235 -13.41 4.09 8.32
C SER A 235 -12.39 4.79 9.19
N ALA A 236 -11.96 4.12 10.26
CA ALA A 236 -11.36 4.79 11.39
C ALA A 236 -10.21 5.66 10.90
N HIS A 237 -10.36 6.97 11.06
CA HIS A 237 -9.25 7.89 11.06
C HIS A 237 -8.38 7.54 12.27
N ILE A 238 -7.63 6.44 12.17
CA ILE A 238 -6.75 5.97 13.22
C ILE A 238 -5.56 6.91 13.23
N ASN A 239 -5.65 7.92 14.07
CA ASN A 239 -4.63 8.93 14.22
C ASN A 239 -3.56 8.49 15.21
N LYS A 240 -2.35 9.03 15.03
CA LYS A 240 -1.29 8.88 16.02
C LYS A 240 -1.61 9.76 17.25
N PRO A 241 -1.52 9.22 18.48
CA PRO A 241 -1.75 10.02 19.68
C PRO A 241 -0.72 11.14 19.82
N ILE A 242 -1.04 12.10 20.71
CA ILE A 242 -0.14 13.21 21.07
C ILE A 242 1.27 12.75 21.50
N THR A 243 1.43 11.52 21.97
CA THR A 243 2.73 10.94 22.33
C THR A 243 3.68 10.84 21.14
N TYR A 244 3.18 10.66 19.91
CA TYR A 244 4.00 10.73 18.69
C TYR A 244 4.54 12.14 18.43
N LYS A 245 3.86 13.19 18.91
CA LYS A 245 4.35 14.58 18.86
C LYS A 245 5.66 14.74 19.64
N PHE A 246 5.90 13.88 20.64
CA PHE A 246 7.12 13.93 21.43
C PHE A 246 8.34 13.44 20.65
N LEU A 247 8.14 12.71 19.54
CA LEU A 247 9.18 12.27 18.62
C LEU A 247 9.53 13.33 17.57
N GLU A 248 8.63 14.28 17.30
CA GLU A 248 8.81 15.33 16.27
C GLU A 248 10.09 16.17 16.41
N PRO A 249 10.59 16.52 17.62
CA PRO A 249 11.84 17.28 17.71
C PRO A 249 13.01 16.61 17.00
N TRP A 250 13.07 15.27 16.99
CA TRP A 250 14.08 14.51 16.28
C TRP A 250 13.60 14.11 14.88
N LEU A 251 12.52 13.34 14.78
CA LEU A 251 12.09 12.70 13.53
C LEU A 251 11.29 13.62 12.60
N GLY A 252 10.95 14.82 13.07
CA GLY A 252 10.14 15.79 12.35
C GLY A 252 8.83 15.19 11.85
N THR A 253 8.57 15.38 10.56
CA THR A 253 7.39 14.87 9.84
C THR A 253 7.67 13.59 9.04
N GLY A 254 8.69 12.82 9.43
CA GLY A 254 9.05 11.56 8.77
C GLY A 254 7.98 10.47 8.88
N LEU A 255 8.23 9.30 8.27
CA LEU A 255 7.24 8.23 8.15
C LEU A 255 6.66 7.72 9.51
N ILE A 256 7.44 7.78 10.59
CA ILE A 256 6.99 7.33 11.93
C ILE A 256 6.04 8.34 12.59
N THR A 257 6.14 9.64 12.30
CA THR A 257 5.36 10.70 12.96
C THR A 257 4.23 11.26 12.09
N SER A 258 4.40 11.28 10.77
CA SER A 258 3.39 11.74 9.80
C SER A 258 2.09 10.93 9.82
N SER A 259 0.96 11.55 9.44
CA SER A 259 -0.36 10.89 9.33
C SER A 259 -1.08 11.35 8.05
N GLY A 260 -2.14 10.62 7.66
CA GLY A 260 -2.99 10.93 6.49
C GLY A 260 -2.21 11.04 5.18
N SER A 261 -2.62 11.96 4.32
CA SER A 261 -2.03 12.18 2.99
C SER A 261 -0.51 12.42 3.00
N LEU A 262 0.05 13.05 4.03
CA LEU A 262 1.50 13.22 4.15
C LEU A 262 2.20 11.87 4.34
N TRP A 263 1.70 11.04 5.25
CA TRP A 263 2.24 9.69 5.47
C TRP A 263 2.16 8.83 4.20
N HIS A 264 1.02 8.86 3.53
CA HIS A 264 0.81 8.10 2.29
C HIS A 264 1.79 8.54 1.19
N HIS A 265 1.93 9.86 0.98
CA HIS A 265 2.88 10.39 0.01
C HIS A 265 4.31 9.95 0.31
N ARG A 266 4.76 10.03 1.57
CA ARG A 266 6.08 9.52 1.99
C ARG A 266 6.20 8.02 1.77
N ARG A 267 5.20 7.23 2.17
CA ARG A 267 5.19 5.76 2.01
C ARG A 267 5.30 5.37 0.54
N GLN A 268 4.57 6.05 -0.34
CA GLN A 268 4.58 5.80 -1.79
C GLN A 268 5.96 6.07 -2.40
N ILE A 269 6.60 7.18 -2.03
CA ILE A 269 7.95 7.52 -2.49
C ILE A 269 8.96 6.45 -2.04
N LEU A 270 8.84 5.96 -0.80
CA LEU A 270 9.86 5.15 -0.16
C LEU A 270 9.73 3.64 -0.40
N THR A 271 8.53 3.13 -0.70
CA THR A 271 8.26 1.70 -0.90
C THR A 271 9.17 1.04 -1.96
N PRO A 272 9.48 1.66 -3.11
CA PRO A 272 10.38 1.07 -4.11
C PRO A 272 11.79 0.76 -3.60
N ALA A 273 12.27 1.45 -2.55
CA ALA A 273 13.59 1.22 -1.96
C ALA A 273 13.73 -0.17 -1.31
N PHE A 274 12.61 -0.79 -0.94
CA PHE A 274 12.57 -2.10 -0.26
C PHE A 274 12.05 -3.23 -1.14
N HIS A 275 12.03 -3.03 -2.46
CA HIS A 275 11.74 -4.12 -3.38
C HIS A 275 12.81 -5.23 -3.27
N PHE A 276 12.41 -6.50 -3.43
CA PHE A 276 13.28 -7.67 -3.24
C PHE A 276 14.65 -7.56 -3.94
N SER A 277 14.66 -7.13 -5.19
CA SER A 277 15.89 -6.94 -5.98
C SER A 277 16.80 -5.79 -5.50
N THR A 278 16.26 -4.79 -4.77
CA THR A 278 17.09 -3.82 -4.05
C THR A 278 17.68 -4.45 -2.80
N LEU A 279 16.89 -5.24 -2.06
CA LEU A 279 17.34 -5.93 -0.85
C LEU A 279 18.47 -6.93 -1.12
N GLU A 280 18.51 -7.57 -2.30
CA GLU A 280 19.62 -8.45 -2.68
C GLU A 280 20.97 -7.73 -2.69
N LYS A 281 21.00 -6.41 -2.96
CA LYS A 281 22.22 -5.60 -2.92
C LYS A 281 22.70 -5.32 -1.49
N PHE A 282 21.84 -5.50 -0.49
CA PHE A 282 22.17 -5.23 0.91
C PHE A 282 22.98 -6.36 1.55
N PHE A 283 23.05 -7.54 0.90
CA PHE A 283 23.73 -8.71 1.44
C PHE A 283 25.22 -8.47 1.66
N ASP A 284 25.94 -7.98 0.65
CA ASP A 284 27.40 -7.82 0.74
C ASP A 284 27.81 -6.85 1.86
N PRO A 285 27.22 -5.64 1.99
CA PRO A 285 27.51 -4.75 3.12
C PRO A 285 27.19 -5.38 4.48
N ILE A 286 26.06 -6.08 4.60
CA ILE A 286 25.66 -6.72 5.87
C ILE A 286 26.66 -7.81 6.26
N VAL A 287 27.12 -8.62 5.30
CA VAL A 287 28.13 -9.66 5.56
C VAL A 287 29.47 -9.04 5.95
N GLU A 288 29.93 -7.99 5.27
CA GLU A 288 31.17 -7.28 5.59
C GLU A 288 31.14 -6.74 7.03
N ASN A 289 30.08 -6.00 7.38
CA ASN A 289 29.90 -5.43 8.71
C ASN A 289 29.75 -6.50 9.81
N SER A 290 29.02 -7.59 9.52
CA SER A 290 28.87 -8.71 10.46
C SER A 290 30.22 -9.36 10.78
N ARG A 291 31.08 -9.54 9.76
CA ARG A 291 32.44 -10.07 9.96
C ARG A 291 33.30 -9.12 10.79
N LEU A 292 33.19 -7.80 10.59
CA LEU A 292 33.90 -6.82 11.40
C LEU A 292 33.46 -6.88 12.87
N MET A 293 32.16 -6.96 13.13
CA MET A 293 31.62 -7.14 14.49
C MET A 293 32.17 -8.41 15.15
N VAL A 294 32.16 -9.55 14.44
CA VAL A 294 32.71 -10.82 14.96
C VAL A 294 34.20 -10.68 15.31
N ARG A 295 35.01 -10.08 14.44
CA ARG A 295 36.44 -9.83 14.72
C ARG A 295 36.65 -8.93 15.95
N MET A 296 35.78 -7.94 16.16
CA MET A 296 35.86 -7.11 17.36
C MET A 296 35.54 -7.92 18.62
N LEU A 297 34.57 -8.83 18.55
CA LEU A 297 34.20 -9.75 19.64
C LEU A 297 35.28 -10.78 19.97
N GLU A 298 36.19 -11.09 19.03
CA GLU A 298 37.34 -11.95 19.32
C GLU A 298 38.23 -11.40 20.45
N SER A 299 38.28 -10.08 20.62
CA SER A 299 39.03 -9.44 21.71
C SER A 299 38.44 -9.66 23.11
N GLU A 300 37.18 -10.10 23.18
CA GLU A 300 36.46 -10.42 24.42
C GLU A 300 36.48 -11.92 24.74
N ILE A 301 37.19 -12.74 23.95
CA ILE A 301 37.44 -14.14 24.28
C ILE A 301 38.22 -14.19 25.60
N ASP A 302 37.81 -15.07 26.50
CA ASP A 302 38.31 -15.22 27.87
C ASP A 302 37.93 -14.08 28.86
N SER A 303 37.20 -13.04 28.42
CA SER A 303 36.60 -12.06 29.34
C SER A 303 35.55 -12.76 30.23
N PRO A 304 35.54 -12.53 31.56
CA PRO A 304 34.58 -13.17 32.46
C PRO A 304 33.13 -12.73 32.20
N LYS A 305 32.95 -11.51 31.70
CA LYS A 305 31.70 -10.95 31.18
C LYS A 305 32.00 -9.67 30.41
N PHE A 306 31.20 -9.37 29.40
CA PHE A 306 31.22 -8.11 28.67
C PHE A 306 29.80 -7.74 28.23
N ASP A 307 29.60 -6.50 27.79
CA ASP A 307 28.32 -6.05 27.24
C ASP A 307 28.35 -6.19 25.71
N LEU A 308 27.43 -6.99 25.18
CA LEU A 308 27.33 -7.29 23.75
C LEU A 308 26.57 -6.21 22.97
N VAL A 309 25.67 -5.46 23.63
CA VAL A 309 24.77 -4.50 22.97
C VAL A 309 25.54 -3.45 22.15
N PRO A 310 26.65 -2.85 22.64
CA PRO A 310 27.39 -1.86 21.86
C PRO A 310 27.92 -2.37 20.52
N PHE A 311 28.36 -3.64 20.44
CA PHE A 311 28.88 -4.25 19.22
C PHE A 311 27.77 -4.44 18.18
N ILE A 312 26.61 -4.93 18.62
CA ILE A 312 25.45 -5.15 17.74
C ILE A 312 24.87 -3.82 17.27
N THR A 313 24.78 -2.82 18.16
CA THR A 313 24.27 -1.49 17.82
C THR A 313 25.18 -0.80 16.80
N ASP A 314 26.51 -0.85 17.00
CA ASP A 314 27.47 -0.30 16.03
C ASP A 314 27.37 -1.04 14.68
N CYS A 315 27.31 -2.38 14.66
CA CYS A 315 27.10 -3.14 13.42
C CYS A 315 25.79 -2.77 12.70
N SER A 316 24.69 -2.65 13.44
CA SER A 316 23.37 -2.33 12.89
C SER A 316 23.34 -0.91 12.31
N LEU A 317 24.04 0.03 12.94
CA LEU A 317 24.18 1.41 12.44
C LEU A 317 24.98 1.45 11.11
N HIS A 318 26.09 0.71 11.00
CA HIS A 318 26.81 0.62 9.72
C HIS A 318 25.95 -0.03 8.64
N ASN A 319 25.18 -1.08 8.98
CA ASN A 319 24.29 -1.74 8.04
C ASN A 319 23.28 -0.78 7.44
N ILE A 320 22.58 0.03 8.25
CA ILE A 320 21.57 0.96 7.69
C ILE A 320 22.22 2.12 6.90
N CYS A 321 23.38 2.61 7.33
CA CYS A 321 24.13 3.64 6.62
C CYS A 321 24.62 3.15 5.25
N GLU A 322 25.20 1.96 5.17
CA GLU A 322 25.72 1.44 3.90
C GLU A 322 24.62 0.95 2.96
N THR A 323 23.54 0.36 3.49
CA THR A 323 22.49 -0.23 2.65
C THR A 323 21.44 0.79 2.20
N ALA A 324 20.77 1.47 3.13
CA ALA A 324 19.68 2.40 2.80
C ALA A 324 20.21 3.79 2.43
N MET A 325 21.22 4.30 3.14
CA MET A 325 21.76 5.64 2.87
C MET A 325 22.83 5.63 1.78
N GLY A 326 23.46 4.47 1.55
CA GLY A 326 24.48 4.31 0.52
C GLY A 326 25.80 4.99 0.86
N VAL A 327 26.11 5.15 2.16
CA VAL A 327 27.31 5.84 2.64
C VAL A 327 28.04 4.96 3.64
N LYS A 328 29.33 4.72 3.42
CA LYS A 328 30.20 4.11 4.44
C LYS A 328 30.42 5.12 5.56
N MET A 329 30.05 4.75 6.77
CA MET A 329 30.24 5.58 7.95
C MET A 329 31.74 5.72 8.21
N SER A 330 32.26 6.95 8.20
CA SER A 330 33.71 7.25 8.33
C SER A 330 34.02 8.05 9.59
N GLU A 331 33.00 8.27 10.40
CA GLU A 331 33.02 9.00 11.65
C GLU A 331 33.92 8.28 12.66
N THR A 332 34.59 9.06 13.51
CA THR A 332 35.40 8.48 14.58
C THR A 332 34.52 7.68 15.53
N SER A 333 35.11 6.69 16.20
CA SER A 333 34.40 5.90 17.23
C SER A 333 33.70 6.78 18.28
N GLU A 334 34.24 7.97 18.55
CA GLU A 334 33.69 8.92 19.52
C GLU A 334 32.38 9.55 19.04
N VAL A 335 32.30 9.98 17.77
CA VAL A 335 31.08 10.59 17.21
C VAL A 335 29.94 9.57 17.17
N LYS A 336 30.25 8.32 16.78
CA LYS A 336 29.27 7.21 16.77
C LYS A 336 28.74 6.93 18.16
N LYS A 337 29.64 6.78 19.14
CA LYS A 337 29.28 6.55 20.53
C LYS A 337 28.39 7.69 21.05
N LYS A 338 28.76 8.94 20.75
CA LYS A 338 27.99 10.12 21.15
C LYS A 338 26.59 10.15 20.53
N TYR A 339 26.45 9.80 19.26
CA TYR A 339 25.15 9.65 18.60
C TYR A 339 24.27 8.63 19.32
N LEU A 340 24.79 7.44 19.63
CA LEU A 340 24.04 6.39 20.32
C LEU A 340 23.62 6.81 21.74
N GLU A 341 24.50 7.46 22.49
CA GLU A 341 24.18 8.03 23.82
C GLU A 341 23.07 9.10 23.72
N ASN A 342 23.08 9.91 22.66
CA ASN A 342 22.08 10.94 22.41
C ASN A 342 20.72 10.32 22.02
N VAL A 343 20.70 9.23 21.24
CA VAL A 343 19.48 8.46 20.94
C VAL A 343 18.84 7.97 22.23
N GLN A 344 19.62 7.32 23.11
CA GLN A 344 19.12 6.86 24.40
C GLN A 344 18.59 8.02 25.26
N THR A 345 19.35 9.12 25.36
CA THR A 345 18.93 10.34 26.09
C THR A 345 17.60 10.88 25.56
N PHE A 346 17.39 10.85 24.25
CA PHE A 346 16.14 11.29 23.62
C PHE A 346 14.97 10.36 23.97
N LEU A 347 15.15 9.04 23.82
CA LEU A 347 14.12 8.03 24.11
C LEU A 347 13.69 8.04 25.59
N GLU A 348 14.63 8.16 26.51
CA GLU A 348 14.34 8.30 27.95
C GLU A 348 13.50 9.55 28.23
N SER A 349 13.79 10.66 27.53
CA SER A 349 13.00 11.88 27.60
C SER A 349 11.57 11.70 27.08
N VAL A 350 11.41 11.00 25.94
CA VAL A 350 10.10 10.70 25.35
C VAL A 350 9.27 9.83 26.29
N TYR A 351 9.91 8.82 26.89
CA TYR A 351 9.28 7.97 27.90
C TYR A 351 8.86 8.78 29.15
N TYR A 352 9.78 9.58 29.70
CA TYR A 352 9.50 10.45 30.85
C TYR A 352 8.33 11.40 30.58
N ARG A 353 8.27 11.98 29.37
CA ARG A 353 7.18 12.85 28.95
C ARG A 353 5.86 12.10 28.78
N THR A 354 5.89 10.90 28.21
CA THR A 354 4.70 10.04 28.04
C THR A 354 4.09 9.63 29.38
N MET A 355 4.93 9.37 30.39
CA MET A 355 4.49 8.96 31.72
C MET A 355 4.09 10.13 32.64
N ASN A 356 4.29 11.38 32.21
CA ASN A 356 4.03 12.56 33.03
C ASN A 356 3.10 13.57 32.32
N PRO A 357 1.77 13.45 32.53
CA PRO A 357 0.78 14.32 31.92
C PRO A 357 1.00 15.83 32.16
N PHE A 358 1.64 16.21 33.28
CA PHE A 358 1.87 17.62 33.62
C PHE A 358 2.86 18.33 32.68
N ILE A 359 3.70 17.56 31.97
CA ILE A 359 4.68 18.08 30.99
C ILE A 359 4.31 17.74 29.54
N HIS A 360 3.07 17.30 29.29
CA HIS A 360 2.57 17.19 27.92
C HIS A 360 2.49 18.56 27.23
N LEU A 361 2.19 19.63 27.98
CA LEU A 361 2.23 21.00 27.46
C LEU A 361 3.67 21.43 27.19
N ASP A 362 3.97 21.83 25.95
CA ASP A 362 5.32 22.21 25.49
C ASP A 362 5.95 23.30 26.37
N ALA A 363 5.17 24.26 26.86
CA ALA A 363 5.65 25.33 27.74
C ALA A 363 6.19 24.79 29.07
N MET A 364 5.51 23.80 29.67
CA MET A 364 5.94 23.17 30.91
C MET A 364 7.16 22.29 30.69
N TYR A 365 7.19 21.55 29.58
CA TYR A 365 8.34 20.71 29.23
C TYR A 365 9.62 21.53 29.07
N LYS A 366 9.54 22.70 28.42
CA LYS A 366 10.66 23.62 28.21
C LYS A 366 11.32 24.13 29.50
N LEU A 367 10.61 24.11 30.63
CA LEU A 367 11.14 24.51 31.94
C LEU A 367 11.96 23.40 32.62
N THR A 368 11.90 22.17 32.11
CA THR A 368 12.61 21.03 32.70
C THR A 368 14.09 21.01 32.30
N ASN A 369 14.94 20.46 33.17
CA ASN A 369 16.34 20.17 32.80
C ASN A 369 16.43 19.08 31.72
N THR A 370 15.46 18.16 31.68
CA THR A 370 15.34 17.14 30.64
C THR A 370 15.27 17.77 29.26
N TYR A 371 14.40 18.78 29.05
CA TYR A 371 14.30 19.48 27.77
C TYR A 371 15.63 20.05 27.27
N LYS A 372 16.44 20.66 28.16
CA LYS A 372 17.74 21.23 27.77
C LYS A 372 18.70 20.16 27.25
N LYS A 373 18.78 19.02 27.95
CA LYS A 373 19.60 17.87 27.53
C LYS A 373 19.11 17.28 26.22
N THR A 374 17.80 17.05 26.11
CA THR A 374 17.17 16.51 24.90
C THR A 374 17.36 17.43 23.70
N LYS A 375 17.23 18.74 23.88
CA LYS A 375 17.43 19.72 22.79
C LYS A 375 18.85 19.63 22.24
N GLN A 376 19.85 19.61 23.11
CA GLN A 376 21.25 19.47 22.69
C GLN A 376 21.50 18.12 21.99
N ALA A 377 20.98 17.02 22.55
CA ALA A 377 21.11 15.69 21.95
C ALA A 377 20.50 15.64 20.54
N VAL A 378 19.34 16.28 20.33
CA VAL A 378 18.68 16.37 19.03
C VAL A 378 19.50 17.17 18.03
N GLU A 379 20.06 18.33 18.43
CA GLU A 379 20.91 19.15 17.57
C GLU A 379 22.12 18.34 17.06
N GLU A 380 22.80 17.61 17.96
CA GLU A 380 23.94 16.76 17.62
C GLU A 380 23.53 15.55 16.75
N MET A 381 22.36 14.94 16.98
CA MET A 381 21.85 13.86 16.12
C MET A 381 21.50 14.35 14.70
N HIS A 382 20.93 15.55 14.58
CA HIS A 382 20.64 16.15 13.28
C HIS A 382 21.92 16.43 12.48
N GLU A 383 23.03 16.80 13.13
CA GLU A 383 24.32 16.99 12.46
C GLU A 383 24.83 15.68 11.82
N VAL A 384 24.64 14.53 12.49
CA VAL A 384 25.00 13.22 11.94
C VAL A 384 24.15 12.90 10.71
N ALA A 385 22.82 13.07 10.79
CA ALA A 385 21.93 12.85 9.64
C ALA A 385 22.28 13.75 8.45
N MET A 386 22.59 15.03 8.71
CA MET A 386 23.03 15.97 7.68
C MET A 386 24.36 15.57 7.05
N THR A 387 25.32 15.10 7.85
CA THR A 387 26.63 14.62 7.35
C THR A 387 26.45 13.43 6.39
N VAL A 388 25.56 12.48 6.72
CA VAL A 388 25.21 11.35 5.84
C VAL A 388 24.63 11.84 4.52
N ILE A 389 23.70 12.81 4.57
CA ILE A 389 23.07 13.38 3.37
C ILE A 389 24.11 14.08 2.49
N GLU A 390 24.96 14.92 3.07
CA GLU A 390 25.99 15.67 2.35
C GLU A 390 27.02 14.74 1.68
N LYS A 391 27.50 13.71 2.40
CA LYS A 391 28.39 12.69 1.84
C LYS A 391 27.77 12.02 0.62
N ARG A 392 26.49 11.62 0.71
CA ARG A 392 25.81 10.98 -0.41
C ARG A 392 25.66 11.90 -1.62
N ILE A 393 25.34 13.17 -1.39
CA ILE A 393 25.25 14.18 -2.47
C ILE A 393 26.60 14.32 -3.18
N ILE A 394 27.71 14.34 -2.44
CA ILE A 394 29.07 14.43 -3.01
C ILE A 394 29.40 13.19 -3.84
N GLU A 395 29.11 11.98 -3.33
CA GLU A 395 29.33 10.73 -4.05
C GLU A 395 28.51 10.64 -5.35
N ARG A 396 27.24 11.06 -5.32
CA ARG A 396 26.39 11.17 -6.51
C ARG A 396 27.01 12.09 -7.57
N LYS A 397 27.48 13.27 -7.16
CA LYS A 397 28.11 14.24 -8.08
C LYS A 397 29.38 13.66 -8.72
N ARG A 398 30.21 12.96 -7.94
CA ARG A 398 31.41 12.25 -8.45
C ARG A 398 31.03 11.18 -9.46
N ARG A 399 30.04 10.32 -9.14
CA ARG A 399 29.54 9.27 -10.04
C ARG A 399 29.05 9.85 -11.37
N HIS A 400 28.28 10.93 -11.34
CA HIS A 400 27.80 11.60 -12.55
C HIS A 400 28.91 12.25 -13.39
N GLN A 401 29.99 12.72 -12.78
CA GLN A 401 31.17 13.21 -13.51
C GLN A 401 31.92 12.07 -14.19
N THR A 402 32.20 10.98 -13.47
CA THR A 402 32.88 9.79 -14.02
C THR A 402 32.08 9.13 -15.16
N GLU A 403 30.75 9.09 -15.07
CA GLU A 403 29.87 8.58 -16.13
C GLU A 403 29.86 9.47 -17.39
N LYS A 404 30.06 10.79 -17.25
CA LYS A 404 30.19 11.72 -18.38
C LYS A 404 31.55 11.61 -19.08
N ASP A 405 32.60 11.27 -18.35
CA ASP A 405 33.96 11.11 -18.88
C ASP A 405 34.19 9.77 -19.60
N THR A 406 33.32 8.78 -19.38
CA THR A 406 33.44 7.44 -19.96
C THR A 406 32.37 7.22 -21.04
N THR A 407 32.59 7.72 -22.26
CA THR A 407 31.60 7.74 -23.37
C THR A 407 31.18 6.36 -23.93
N ILE A 408 31.51 5.25 -23.27
CA ILE A 408 31.24 3.89 -23.77
C ILE A 408 30.66 3.06 -22.63
N LYS A 409 29.34 3.18 -22.39
CA LYS A 409 28.45 2.21 -21.71
C LYS A 409 27.04 2.76 -21.40
N ALA A 410 26.62 3.86 -22.04
CA ALA A 410 25.33 4.49 -21.76
C ALA A 410 24.08 3.71 -22.24
N ALA A 411 24.25 2.70 -23.12
CA ALA A 411 23.11 1.98 -23.70
C ALA A 411 22.67 0.73 -22.91
N GLU A 412 23.52 0.13 -22.09
CA GLU A 412 23.20 -1.12 -21.35
C GLU A 412 22.69 -0.88 -19.91
N SER A 413 22.88 0.31 -19.32
CA SER A 413 22.58 0.56 -17.90
C SER A 413 21.18 1.10 -17.61
N VAL A 414 20.41 1.47 -18.63
CA VAL A 414 19.10 2.14 -18.47
C VAL A 414 18.04 1.20 -17.91
N TYR A 415 18.22 -0.13 -18.05
CA TYR A 415 17.23 -1.13 -17.62
C TYR A 415 17.52 -1.80 -16.26
N SER A 416 18.58 -1.41 -15.52
CA SER A 416 18.96 -2.04 -14.23
C SER A 416 19.11 -1.07 -13.04
N ARG A 417 18.79 0.21 -13.18
CA ARG A 417 19.04 1.20 -12.11
C ARG A 417 17.93 1.24 -11.06
N GLN A 418 17.84 0.20 -10.24
CA GLN A 418 17.10 0.28 -8.99
C GLN A 418 17.92 1.05 -7.95
N LYS A 419 17.32 2.10 -7.40
CA LYS A 419 17.97 3.14 -6.61
C LYS A 419 17.87 2.85 -5.11
N GLU A 420 18.88 3.24 -4.37
CA GLU A 420 18.89 3.20 -2.90
C GLU A 420 17.91 4.23 -2.31
N PHE A 421 17.56 4.07 -1.03
CA PHE A 421 16.56 4.89 -0.36
C PHE A 421 16.86 6.40 -0.44
N LEU A 422 18.08 6.81 -0.09
CA LEU A 422 18.45 8.23 -0.11
C LEU A 422 18.53 8.79 -1.53
N ASP A 423 18.89 7.97 -2.52
CA ASP A 423 18.87 8.35 -3.94
C ASP A 423 17.45 8.68 -4.41
N ILE A 424 16.44 7.92 -3.98
CA ILE A 424 15.04 8.18 -4.32
C ILE A 424 14.57 9.52 -3.75
N LEU A 425 14.90 9.81 -2.48
CA LEU A 425 14.54 11.08 -1.84
C LEU A 425 15.16 12.29 -2.57
N LEU A 426 16.44 12.19 -2.94
CA LEU A 426 17.14 13.24 -3.68
C LEU A 426 16.53 13.44 -5.08
N ASP A 427 16.16 12.37 -5.78
CA ASP A 427 15.52 12.48 -7.09
C ASP A 427 14.15 13.16 -7.02
N VAL A 428 13.34 12.85 -6.01
CA VAL A 428 12.04 13.51 -5.82
C VAL A 428 12.24 15.00 -5.54
N SER A 429 13.26 15.37 -4.77
CA SER A 429 13.61 16.78 -4.52
C SER A 429 14.02 17.52 -5.80
N GLU A 430 14.71 16.85 -6.73
CA GLU A 430 15.19 17.47 -7.99
C GLU A 430 14.16 17.47 -9.13
N SER A 431 13.25 16.48 -9.20
CA SER A 431 12.47 16.18 -10.41
C SER A 431 10.96 16.03 -10.24
N SER A 432 10.43 16.11 -9.01
CA SER A 432 8.99 15.99 -8.73
C SER A 432 8.25 17.31 -8.90
N GLU A 433 6.96 17.24 -9.28
CA GLU A 433 6.03 18.38 -9.22
C GLU A 433 5.88 18.94 -7.80
N ARG A 434 6.04 18.07 -6.79
CA ARG A 434 6.12 18.43 -5.37
C ARG A 434 7.50 18.03 -4.84
N PRO A 435 8.50 18.92 -4.90
CA PRO A 435 9.86 18.62 -4.45
C PRO A 435 9.93 18.56 -2.92
N LEU A 436 10.73 17.63 -2.40
CA LEU A 436 11.00 17.52 -0.97
C LEU A 436 12.01 18.58 -0.53
N THR A 437 11.78 19.21 0.62
CA THR A 437 12.77 20.12 1.21
C THR A 437 13.91 19.34 1.87
N MET A 438 15.05 20.01 2.12
CA MET A 438 16.16 19.39 2.85
C MET A 438 15.77 18.97 4.28
N GLU A 439 14.89 19.74 4.93
CA GLU A 439 14.33 19.38 6.24
C GLU A 439 13.51 18.09 6.14
N GLU A 440 12.67 17.96 5.12
CA GLU A 440 11.86 16.77 4.92
C GLU A 440 12.70 15.53 4.55
N ILE A 441 13.78 15.70 3.78
CA ILE A 441 14.75 14.63 3.53
C ILE A 441 15.43 14.22 4.83
N ARG A 442 15.90 15.18 5.64
CA ARG A 442 16.50 14.90 6.95
C ARG A 442 15.55 14.16 7.86
N ASN A 443 14.28 14.58 7.94
CA ASN A 443 13.25 13.91 8.75
C ASN A 443 13.08 12.43 8.37
N GLU A 444 13.13 12.09 7.08
CA GLU A 444 13.08 10.69 6.62
C GLU A 444 14.39 9.95 6.90
N VAL A 445 15.56 10.59 6.76
CA VAL A 445 16.85 9.99 7.12
C VAL A 445 16.92 9.70 8.62
N ASP A 446 16.56 10.65 9.49
CA ASP A 446 16.46 10.45 10.94
C ASP A 446 15.52 9.29 11.29
N THR A 447 14.35 9.26 10.66
CA THR A 447 13.35 8.19 10.83
C THR A 447 13.92 6.81 10.49
N PHE A 448 14.63 6.70 9.37
CA PHE A 448 15.16 5.43 8.88
C PHE A 448 16.42 4.98 9.58
N LEU A 449 17.32 5.92 9.92
CA LEU A 449 18.45 5.63 10.80
C LEU A 449 17.92 5.06 12.10
N PHE A 450 17.03 5.76 12.81
CA PHE A 450 16.42 5.29 14.05
C PHE A 450 15.77 3.91 13.92
N ALA A 451 14.79 3.78 13.02
CA ALA A 451 14.01 2.56 12.86
C ALA A 451 14.86 1.36 12.42
N GLY A 452 15.89 1.60 11.60
CA GLY A 452 16.70 0.56 10.97
C GLY A 452 17.81 -0.02 11.85
N HIS A 453 18.36 0.76 12.80
CA HIS A 453 19.46 0.27 13.66
C HIS A 453 19.02 -0.15 15.06
N ASP A 454 18.25 0.70 15.75
CA ASP A 454 17.94 0.53 17.17
C ASP A 454 17.06 -0.71 17.38
N THR A 455 16.06 -0.89 16.52
CA THR A 455 15.14 -2.03 16.60
C THR A 455 15.83 -3.37 16.32
N VAL A 456 16.74 -3.41 15.34
CA VAL A 456 17.52 -4.60 14.98
C VAL A 456 18.48 -4.96 16.10
N SER A 457 19.12 -3.95 16.71
CA SER A 457 20.04 -4.18 17.82
C SER A 457 19.36 -4.83 19.02
N ILE A 458 18.19 -4.31 19.42
CA ILE A 458 17.39 -4.89 20.52
C ILE A 458 16.97 -6.32 20.18
N ALA A 459 16.47 -6.57 18.96
CA ALA A 459 16.04 -7.90 18.54
C ALA A 459 17.19 -8.93 18.60
N LEU A 460 18.34 -8.60 18.00
CA LEU A 460 19.50 -9.49 17.97
C LEU A 460 20.11 -9.72 19.36
N SER A 461 20.16 -8.68 20.19
CA SER A 461 20.62 -8.80 21.58
C SER A 461 19.76 -9.80 22.35
N MET A 462 18.43 -9.76 22.16
CA MET A 462 17.51 -10.69 22.82
C MET A 462 17.62 -12.11 22.27
N VAL A 463 17.80 -12.27 20.96
CA VAL A 463 18.05 -13.59 20.35
C VAL A 463 19.30 -14.23 20.96
N LEU A 464 20.41 -13.49 21.02
CA LEU A 464 21.67 -14.01 21.57
C LEU A 464 21.58 -14.25 23.08
N TYR A 465 20.85 -13.40 23.81
CA TYR A 465 20.53 -13.65 25.22
C TYR A 465 19.78 -14.97 25.43
N PHE A 466 18.71 -15.22 24.67
CA PHE A 466 17.96 -16.48 24.77
C PHE A 466 18.79 -17.69 24.34
N LEU A 467 19.61 -17.56 23.29
CA LEU A 467 20.52 -18.64 22.90
C LEU A 467 21.53 -18.96 24.01
N GLY A 468 22.02 -17.96 24.73
CA GLY A 468 22.88 -18.17 25.91
C GLY A 468 22.16 -18.85 27.09
N LEU A 469 20.84 -18.63 27.24
CA LEU A 469 20.03 -19.29 28.28
C LEU A 469 19.62 -20.73 27.95
N TYR A 470 19.53 -21.08 26.66
CA TYR A 470 19.04 -22.39 26.20
C TYR A 470 20.08 -23.14 25.35
N PRO A 471 21.08 -23.79 25.98
CA PRO A 471 22.19 -24.45 25.26
C PRO A 471 21.75 -25.51 24.25
N ASP A 472 20.65 -26.24 24.51
CA ASP A 472 20.14 -27.25 23.58
C ASP A 472 19.54 -26.65 22.31
N ILE A 473 18.95 -25.45 22.41
CA ILE A 473 18.48 -24.68 21.25
C ILE A 473 19.67 -24.11 20.50
N GLN A 474 20.66 -23.56 21.22
CA GLN A 474 21.89 -23.04 20.64
C GLN A 474 22.64 -24.10 19.82
N LYS A 475 22.77 -25.32 20.34
CA LYS A 475 23.38 -26.44 19.60
C LYS A 475 22.64 -26.77 18.31
N LYS A 476 21.31 -26.70 18.30
CA LYS A 476 20.51 -26.94 17.08
C LYS A 476 20.69 -25.82 16.05
N VAL A 477 20.80 -24.58 16.51
CA VAL A 477 21.14 -23.45 15.63
C VAL A 477 22.53 -23.63 15.03
N HIS A 478 23.55 -23.98 15.83
CA HIS A 478 24.88 -24.30 15.31
C HIS A 478 24.84 -25.43 14.27
N ALA A 479 24.13 -26.53 14.55
CA ALA A 479 24.00 -27.64 13.61
C ALA A 479 23.35 -27.21 12.28
N GLU A 480 22.33 -26.34 12.31
CA GLU A 480 21.72 -25.79 11.09
C GLU A 480 22.69 -24.87 10.33
N VAL A 481 23.42 -24.00 11.05
CA VAL A 481 24.44 -23.11 10.47
C VAL A 481 25.54 -23.93 9.79
N ASP A 482 26.11 -24.92 10.48
CA ASP A 482 27.18 -25.78 9.98
C ASP A 482 26.70 -26.59 8.75
N GLN A 483 25.46 -27.08 8.77
CA GLN A 483 24.87 -27.81 7.65
C GLN A 483 24.70 -26.94 6.39
N LEU A 484 24.29 -25.68 6.56
CA LEU A 484 23.95 -24.80 5.44
C LEU A 484 25.13 -24.01 4.90
N LEU A 485 26.06 -23.60 5.77
CA LEU A 485 27.21 -22.76 5.42
C LEU A 485 28.54 -23.55 5.37
N GLY A 486 28.65 -24.69 6.07
CA GLY A 486 29.89 -25.49 6.13
C GLY A 486 31.06 -24.77 6.81
N ASP A 487 32.28 -25.27 6.59
CA ASP A 487 33.55 -24.77 7.16
C ASP A 487 34.18 -23.59 6.39
N ALA A 488 33.52 -23.05 5.36
CA ALA A 488 34.14 -22.08 4.46
C ALA A 488 33.35 -20.77 4.40
N ASP A 489 34.11 -19.69 4.20
CA ASP A 489 33.74 -18.30 3.86
C ASP A 489 32.77 -18.11 2.67
N ALA A 490 31.96 -19.11 2.32
CA ALA A 490 30.94 -19.04 1.30
C ALA A 490 29.97 -17.88 1.60
N PRO A 491 29.84 -16.88 0.70
CA PRO A 491 28.99 -15.74 0.95
C PRO A 491 27.55 -16.24 1.08
N ALA A 492 26.95 -15.98 2.25
CA ALA A 492 25.53 -16.17 2.47
C ALA A 492 24.78 -15.35 1.40
N ASN A 493 24.22 -16.02 0.40
CA ASN A 493 23.40 -15.38 -0.62
C ASN A 493 21.90 -15.60 -0.31
N SER A 494 21.03 -14.84 -0.97
CA SER A 494 19.58 -14.86 -0.73
C SER A 494 18.96 -16.26 -0.74
N LYS A 495 19.50 -17.18 -1.55
CA LYS A 495 19.01 -18.56 -1.66
C LYS A 495 19.40 -19.44 -0.46
N VAL A 496 20.48 -19.13 0.23
CA VAL A 496 20.90 -19.86 1.45
C VAL A 496 20.09 -19.37 2.65
N LEU A 497 19.82 -18.07 2.76
CA LEU A 497 18.99 -17.52 3.84
C LEU A 497 17.60 -18.15 3.88
N LEU A 498 16.98 -18.42 2.72
CA LEU A 498 15.68 -19.09 2.63
C LEU A 498 15.67 -20.53 3.17
N LYS A 499 16.82 -21.11 3.50
CA LYS A 499 16.94 -22.47 4.05
C LYS A 499 17.09 -22.50 5.57
N PHE A 500 17.35 -21.36 6.21
CA PHE A 500 17.42 -21.25 7.68
C PHE A 500 16.02 -21.30 8.27
N ASN A 501 15.53 -22.49 8.60
CA ASN A 501 14.18 -22.67 9.12
C ASN A 501 14.17 -22.61 10.65
N TYR A 502 15.14 -23.25 11.29
CA TYR A 502 15.20 -23.35 12.75
C TYR A 502 15.64 -22.04 13.38
N LEU A 503 16.68 -21.39 12.83
CA LEU A 503 17.10 -20.06 13.25
C LEU A 503 15.98 -19.03 13.08
N GLU A 504 15.19 -19.09 11.99
CA GLU A 504 14.03 -18.23 11.82
C GLU A 504 12.97 -18.45 12.92
N CYS A 505 12.71 -19.71 13.31
CA CYS A 505 11.84 -20.02 14.46
C CYS A 505 12.38 -19.41 15.76
N VAL A 506 13.69 -19.49 16.00
CA VAL A 506 14.32 -18.91 17.20
C VAL A 506 14.17 -17.38 17.21
N ILE A 507 14.40 -16.71 16.08
CA ILE A 507 14.22 -15.26 15.94
C ILE A 507 12.76 -14.88 16.23
N LYS A 508 11.80 -15.58 15.61
CA LYS A 508 10.36 -15.33 15.81
C LYS A 508 9.94 -15.55 17.26
N GLU A 509 10.40 -16.63 17.90
CA GLU A 509 10.07 -16.92 19.30
C GLU A 509 10.70 -15.90 20.26
N SER A 510 11.93 -15.46 19.96
CA SER A 510 12.59 -14.38 20.71
C SER A 510 11.79 -13.08 20.62
N MET A 511 11.32 -12.70 19.43
CA MET A 511 10.47 -11.52 19.23
C MET A 511 9.06 -11.67 19.82
N ARG A 512 8.54 -12.90 19.94
CA ARG A 512 7.27 -13.18 20.63
C ARG A 512 7.39 -12.96 22.15
N LEU A 513 8.50 -13.41 22.74
CA LEU A 513 8.78 -13.25 24.17
C LEU A 513 9.23 -11.83 24.52
N HIS A 514 9.99 -11.19 23.63
CA HIS A 514 10.51 -9.84 23.81
C HIS A 514 10.26 -9.00 22.54
N PRO A 515 9.03 -8.48 22.36
CA PRO A 515 8.73 -7.61 21.24
C PRO A 515 9.50 -6.30 21.37
N VAL A 516 10.23 -5.91 20.31
CA VAL A 516 11.02 -4.67 20.27
C VAL A 516 10.17 -3.42 20.50
N ALA A 517 8.93 -3.43 19.98
CA ALA A 517 7.94 -2.40 20.20
C ALA A 517 6.74 -3.01 20.96
N PRO A 518 6.80 -3.10 22.30
CA PRO A 518 5.78 -3.80 23.09
C PRO A 518 4.43 -3.05 23.12
N MET A 519 4.42 -1.77 22.75
CA MET A 519 3.22 -0.94 22.75
C MET A 519 3.18 -0.07 21.49
N ILE A 520 2.07 -0.16 20.76
CA ILE A 520 1.76 0.71 19.63
C ILE A 520 0.44 1.39 19.94
N MET A 521 0.45 2.72 19.97
CA MET A 521 -0.72 3.51 20.36
C MET A 521 -1.43 4.10 19.15
N ARG A 522 -2.75 4.20 19.24
CA ARG A 522 -3.65 4.78 18.24
C ARG A 522 -4.77 5.54 18.93
N ILE A 523 -5.25 6.60 18.28
CA ILE A 523 -6.49 7.30 18.66
C ILE A 523 -7.49 7.07 17.54
N VAL A 524 -8.67 6.58 17.91
CA VAL A 524 -9.78 6.49 16.97
C VAL A 524 -10.31 7.91 16.74
N GLY A 525 -10.44 8.32 15.48
CA GLY A 525 -10.93 9.66 15.12
C GLY A 525 -12.44 9.84 15.26
N GLU A 526 -13.17 8.78 15.54
CA GLU A 526 -14.64 8.73 15.63
C GLU A 526 -15.08 7.57 16.53
N ASP A 527 -16.35 7.57 16.96
CA ASP A 527 -16.87 6.51 17.82
C ASP A 527 -16.84 5.16 17.10
N MET A 528 -16.21 4.16 17.72
CA MET A 528 -16.05 2.82 17.18
C MET A 528 -16.49 1.78 18.21
N THR A 529 -17.29 0.81 17.77
CA THR A 529 -17.62 -0.36 18.58
C THR A 529 -16.52 -1.40 18.40
N ILE A 530 -15.85 -1.78 19.49
CA ILE A 530 -14.80 -2.81 19.49
C ILE A 530 -15.37 -4.07 20.14
N GLY A 531 -15.54 -5.13 19.34
CA GLY A 531 -16.19 -6.37 19.79
C GLY A 531 -17.72 -6.34 19.66
N ILE A 532 -18.34 -7.50 19.84
CA ILE A 532 -19.80 -7.72 19.77
C ILE A 532 -20.46 -7.30 21.07
#